data_AF-A0A061G9W8-F1
#
_entry.id   AF-A0A061G9W8-F1
#
_cell.length_a   1.000
_cell.length_b   1.000
_cell.length_c   1.000
_cell.angle_alpha   90.00
_cell.angle_beta   90.00
_cell.angle_gamma   90.00
#
_symmetry.space_group_name_H-M   'P 1'
#
loop_
_entity.id
_entity.type
_entity.pdbx_description
1 polymer ?
#
loop_
_entity_poly.entity_id
_entity_poly.type
_entity_poly.pdbx_seq_one_letter_code
_entity_poly.pdbx_strand_id
1 'polypeptide(L)'
;MDTNNSEATTSGEATTVTGDPRELWQLQLQPESRQRIVNKIMDTLKRHLPCHGQEGLNEIRMIAARFEEKVYAGATSQSDYLRRISLKMLTLESQSRTVCVAAKRKRVMAP
;
A
#
# COMPACT_ATOMS: atom_id res chain seq x y z
N MET A 1 9.93 8.05 59.47
CA MET A 1 9.37 8.07 58.10
C MET A 1 10.29 8.96 57.31
N ASP A 2 11.37 8.36 56.85
CA ASP A 2 12.52 9.07 56.30
C ASP A 2 12.43 8.93 54.79
N THR A 3 11.98 10.00 54.14
CA THR A 3 11.89 10.07 52.68
C THR A 3 13.09 10.87 52.20
N ASN A 4 14.18 10.17 51.88
CA ASN A 4 15.21 10.75 51.03
C ASN A 4 16.09 9.67 50.39
N ASN A 5 16.45 9.97 49.14
CA ASN A 5 17.31 9.22 48.21
C ASN A 5 16.60 8.04 47.51
N SER A 6 16.72 7.81 46.20
CA SER A 6 17.78 8.20 45.26
C SER A 6 17.29 7.96 43.83
N GLU A 7 17.73 8.81 42.90
CA GLU A 7 17.93 8.52 41.47
C GLU A 7 16.77 7.85 40.72
N ALA A 8 15.83 8.68 40.24
CA ALA A 8 15.29 8.41 38.91
C ALA A 8 16.40 8.72 37.89
N THR A 9 17.30 7.76 37.70
CA THR A 9 18.21 7.73 36.56
C THR A 9 17.35 7.90 35.32
N THR A 10 17.48 9.09 34.71
CA THR A 10 17.26 9.27 33.28
C THR A 10 18.18 8.26 32.60
N SER A 11 17.65 7.06 32.36
CA SER A 11 18.24 6.12 31.43
C SER A 11 17.88 6.64 30.04
N GLY A 12 18.59 7.70 29.67
CA GLY A 12 18.81 8.06 28.29
C GLY A 12 19.73 7.01 27.69
N GLU A 13 19.19 5.85 27.37
CA GLU A 13 19.80 4.94 26.41
C GLU A 13 18.88 4.84 25.20
N ALA A 14 18.65 5.99 24.57
CA ALA A 14 18.35 6.01 23.15
C ALA A 14 19.68 5.78 22.43
N THR A 15 20.11 4.51 22.39
CA THR A 15 21.11 4.01 21.46
C THR A 15 20.85 4.68 20.12
N THR A 16 21.83 5.45 19.67
CA THR A 16 21.83 6.18 18.42
C THR A 16 21.68 5.21 17.25
N VAL A 17 20.44 4.77 16.97
CA VAL A 17 20.04 4.39 15.63
C VAL A 17 19.90 5.71 14.88
N THR A 18 21.06 6.22 14.45
CA THR A 18 21.15 7.08 13.27
C THR A 18 20.84 6.19 12.06
N GLY A 19 19.67 5.56 12.06
CA GLY A 19 19.06 5.03 10.86
C GLY A 19 18.50 6.24 10.14
N ASP A 20 18.83 6.38 8.86
CA ASP A 20 18.25 7.41 8.01
C ASP A 20 16.74 7.52 8.30
N PRO A 21 16.18 8.73 8.54
CA PRO A 21 14.75 8.90 8.76
C PRO A 21 13.88 8.26 7.66
N ARG A 22 14.50 8.10 6.48
CA ARG A 22 14.02 7.37 5.30
C ARG A 22 13.78 5.88 5.50
N GLU A 23 14.36 5.24 6.50
CA GLU A 23 14.17 3.81 6.80
C GLU A 23 13.43 3.59 8.14
N LEU A 24 13.46 4.57 9.04
CA LEU A 24 12.70 4.55 10.29
C LEU A 24 11.19 4.39 10.08
N TRP A 25 10.62 4.98 9.02
CA TRP A 25 9.19 4.81 8.72
C TRP A 25 8.86 3.38 8.27
N GLN A 26 9.81 2.69 7.64
CA GLN A 26 9.66 1.29 7.24
C GLN A 26 9.65 0.37 8.45
N LEU A 27 10.55 0.62 9.41
CA LEU A 27 10.61 -0.10 10.68
C LEU A 27 9.36 0.14 11.55
N GLN A 28 8.77 1.34 11.48
CA GLN A 28 7.53 1.67 12.18
C GLN A 28 6.26 1.15 11.49
N LEU A 29 6.34 0.75 10.22
CA LEU A 29 5.17 0.30 9.48
C LEU A 29 4.91 -1.18 9.73
N GLN A 30 3.86 -1.50 10.48
CA GLN A 30 3.50 -2.88 10.76
C GLN A 30 3.15 -3.66 9.47
N PRO A 31 3.59 -4.93 9.34
CA PRO A 31 3.25 -5.80 8.22
C PRO A 31 1.73 -5.89 7.95
N GLU A 32 0.92 -5.92 9.01
CA GLU A 32 -0.54 -5.94 8.95
C GLU A 32 -1.10 -4.68 8.28
N SER A 33 -0.48 -3.52 8.52
CA SER A 33 -0.88 -2.26 7.89
C SER A 33 -0.59 -2.30 6.38
N ARG A 34 0.55 -2.86 5.97
CA ARG A 34 0.87 -3.07 4.55
C ARG A 34 -0.11 -4.05 3.90
N GLN A 35 -0.41 -5.16 4.57
CA GLN A 35 -1.36 -6.15 4.06
C GLN A 35 -2.76 -5.57 3.88
N ARG A 36 -3.21 -4.70 4.79
CA ARG A 36 -4.49 -3.98 4.65
C ARG A 36 -4.52 -3.08 3.41
N ILE A 37 -3.39 -2.47 3.07
CA ILE A 37 -3.27 -1.64 1.85
C ILE A 37 -3.33 -2.53 0.60
N VAL A 38 -2.58 -3.64 0.57
CA VAL A 38 -2.65 -4.63 -0.51
C VAL A 38 -4.08 -5.13 -0.70
N ASN A 39 -4.80 -5.45 0.38
CA ASN A 39 -6.19 -5.89 0.33
C ASN A 39 -7.11 -4.80 -0.26
N LYS A 40 -6.95 -3.54 0.13
CA LYS A 40 -7.70 -2.42 -0.47
C LYS A 40 -7.44 -2.25 -1.97
N ILE A 41 -6.19 -2.40 -2.40
CA ILE A 41 -5.82 -2.36 -3.82
C ILE A 41 -6.48 -3.53 -4.56
N MET A 42 -6.37 -4.74 -4.00
CA MET A 42 -6.96 -5.96 -4.53
C MET A 42 -8.49 -5.82 -4.69
N ASP A 43 -9.20 -5.32 -3.68
CA ASP A 43 -10.65 -5.15 -3.73
C ASP A 43 -11.08 -4.10 -4.75
N THR A 44 -10.27 -3.06 -4.93
CA THR A 44 -10.50 -2.06 -5.97
C THR A 44 -10.33 -2.69 -7.34
N LEU A 45 -9.23 -3.40 -7.58
CA LEU A 45 -9.02 -4.15 -8.82
C LEU A 45 -10.16 -5.15 -9.09
N LYS A 46 -10.64 -5.91 -8.10
CA LYS A 46 -11.78 -6.83 -8.26
C LYS A 46 -13.06 -6.14 -8.72
N ARG A 47 -13.42 -5.00 -8.11
CA ARG A 47 -14.61 -4.22 -8.51
C ARG A 47 -14.51 -3.70 -9.93
N HIS A 48 -13.29 -3.44 -10.37
CA HIS A 48 -12.99 -2.77 -11.62
C HIS A 48 -12.62 -3.71 -12.78
N LEU A 49 -12.29 -4.96 -12.49
CA LEU A 49 -11.96 -6.00 -13.46
C LEU A 49 -12.97 -7.18 -13.37
N PRO A 50 -14.28 -6.97 -13.56
CA PRO A 50 -15.28 -8.03 -13.48
C PRO A 50 -15.14 -9.11 -14.58
N CYS A 51 -14.18 -8.96 -15.49
CA CYS A 51 -14.00 -9.82 -16.65
C CYS A 51 -13.05 -11.00 -16.42
N HIS A 52 -12.27 -11.02 -15.33
CA HIS A 52 -11.32 -12.12 -15.11
C HIS A 52 -11.97 -13.20 -14.23
N GLY A 53 -11.96 -14.44 -14.70
CA GLY A 53 -12.42 -15.61 -13.93
C GLY A 53 -11.51 -15.93 -12.74
N GLN A 54 -11.50 -17.18 -12.26
CA GLN A 54 -10.66 -17.58 -11.11
C GLN A 54 -9.16 -17.30 -11.32
N GLU A 55 -8.63 -17.43 -12.55
CA GLU A 55 -7.26 -17.04 -12.92
C GLU A 55 -6.95 -15.58 -12.56
N GLY A 56 -7.94 -14.70 -12.74
CA GLY A 56 -7.81 -13.26 -12.51
C GLY A 56 -7.55 -12.88 -11.07
N LEU A 57 -8.03 -13.67 -10.11
CA LEU A 57 -7.87 -13.35 -8.69
C LEU A 57 -6.40 -13.43 -8.28
N ASN A 58 -5.66 -14.41 -8.81
CA ASN A 58 -4.23 -14.52 -8.57
C ASN A 58 -3.45 -13.41 -9.26
N GLU A 59 -3.82 -13.05 -10.50
CA GLU A 59 -3.24 -11.91 -11.20
C GLU A 59 -3.48 -10.59 -10.46
N ILE A 60 -4.71 -10.35 -10.00
CA ILE A 60 -5.08 -9.17 -9.21
C ILE A 60 -4.27 -9.11 -7.91
N ARG A 61 -4.08 -10.23 -7.21
CA ARG A 61 -3.24 -10.30 -6.01
C ARG A 61 -1.78 -9.96 -6.34
N MET A 62 -1.23 -10.55 -7.41
CA MET A 62 0.15 -10.30 -7.84
C MET A 62 0.36 -8.84 -8.24
N ILE A 63 -0.59 -8.25 -8.97
CA ILE A 63 -0.56 -6.84 -9.36
C ILE A 63 -0.63 -5.95 -8.12
N ALA A 64 -1.55 -6.22 -7.19
CA ALA A 64 -1.69 -5.44 -5.96
C ALA A 64 -0.42 -5.47 -5.10
N ALA A 65 0.18 -6.65 -4.92
CA ALA A 65 1.41 -6.82 -4.15
C ALA A 65 2.60 -6.12 -4.81
N ARG A 66 2.86 -6.37 -6.11
CA ARG A 66 3.95 -5.72 -6.85
C ARG A 66 3.80 -4.21 -6.89
N PHE A 67 2.57 -3.74 -6.98
CA PHE A 67 2.28 -2.32 -6.97
C PHE A 67 2.65 -1.68 -5.64
N GLU A 68 2.19 -2.27 -4.53
CA GLU A 68 2.46 -1.78 -3.18
C GLU A 68 3.96 -1.79 -2.91
N GLU A 69 4.64 -2.88 -3.26
CA GLU A 69 6.07 -3.07 -3.07
C GLU A 69 6.89 -2.00 -3.79
N LYS A 70 6.52 -1.66 -5.04
CA LYS A 70 7.20 -0.59 -5.79
C LYS A 70 7.00 0.79 -5.16
N VAL A 71 5.86 1.04 -4.52
CA VAL A 71 5.62 2.30 -3.80
C VAL A 71 6.37 2.32 -2.48
N TYR A 72 6.36 1.20 -1.75
CA TYR A 72 7.09 1.01 -0.51
C TYR A 72 8.59 1.25 -0.69
N ALA A 73 9.22 0.60 -1.67
CA ALA A 73 10.65 0.77 -1.97
C ALA A 73 11.02 2.18 -2.44
N GLY A 74 10.06 2.89 -3.06
CA GLY A 74 10.30 4.24 -3.56
C GLY A 74 9.99 5.35 -2.57
N ALA A 75 9.27 5.06 -1.47
CA ALA A 75 8.75 6.07 -0.56
C ALA A 75 9.79 6.51 0.46
N THR A 76 9.71 7.78 0.85
CA THR A 76 10.69 8.39 1.77
C THR A 76 10.14 8.61 3.17
N SER A 77 8.83 8.44 3.32
CA SER A 77 8.09 8.61 4.58
C SER A 77 6.76 7.86 4.48
N GLN A 78 6.13 7.57 5.63
CA GLN A 78 4.82 6.94 5.67
C GLN A 78 3.75 7.78 4.94
N SER A 79 3.81 9.11 5.06
CA SER A 79 2.87 10.00 4.38
C SER A 79 3.08 10.00 2.86
N ASP A 80 4.33 9.99 2.37
CA ASP A 80 4.63 9.84 0.95
C ASP A 80 4.11 8.50 0.41
N TYR A 81 4.37 7.42 1.14
CA TYR A 81 3.87 6.09 0.81
C TYR A 81 2.34 6.09 0.67
N LEU A 82 1.60 6.54 1.70
CA LEU A 82 0.14 6.59 1.67
C LEU A 82 -0.40 7.49 0.55
N ARG A 83 0.20 8.67 0.35
CA ARG A 83 -0.19 9.61 -0.72
C ARG A 83 -0.02 8.99 -2.10
N ARG A 84 1.08 8.28 -2.34
CA ARG A 84 1.37 7.60 -3.61
C ARG A 84 0.45 6.41 -3.85
N ILE A 85 0.12 5.65 -2.82
CA ILE A 85 -0.91 4.60 -2.89
C ILE A 85 -2.25 5.24 -3.30
N SER A 86 -2.73 6.25 -2.59
CA SER A 86 -3.99 6.93 -2.91
C SER A 86 -4.03 7.46 -4.34
N LEU A 87 -2.99 8.17 -4.78
CA LEU A 87 -2.94 8.72 -6.14
C LEU A 87 -2.99 7.63 -7.21
N LYS A 88 -2.21 6.57 -7.03
CA LYS A 88 -2.19 5.48 -8.00
C LYS A 88 -3.46 4.64 -7.98
N MET A 89 -4.16 4.56 -6.85
CA MET A 89 -5.49 3.94 -6.74
C MET A 89 -6.52 4.66 -7.61
N LEU A 90 -6.54 6.00 -7.61
CA LEU A 90 -7.40 6.78 -8.52
C LEU A 90 -7.11 6.46 -10.00
N THR A 91 -5.84 6.29 -10.36
CA THR A 91 -5.47 5.95 -11.75
C THR A 91 -5.99 4.56 -12.16
N LEU A 92 -5.95 3.58 -11.26
CA LEU A 92 -6.51 2.23 -11.50
C LEU A 92 -8.04 2.28 -11.67
N GLU A 93 -8.74 3.11 -10.89
CA GLU A 93 -10.18 3.35 -11.08
C GLU A 93 -10.48 3.98 -12.45
N SER A 94 -9.63 4.87 -12.95
CA SER A 94 -9.82 5.49 -14.27
C SER A 94 -9.55 4.55 -15.45
N GLN A 95 -8.47 3.75 -15.40
CA GLN A 95 -8.07 2.87 -16.50
C GLN A 95 -9.01 1.66 -16.68
N SER A 96 -9.55 1.13 -15.59
CA SER A 96 -10.50 0.01 -15.66
C SER A 96 -11.81 0.36 -16.39
N ARG A 97 -12.26 1.62 -16.26
CA ARG A 97 -13.43 2.14 -16.99
C ARG A 97 -13.21 2.11 -18.51
N THR A 98 -11.98 2.31 -18.98
CA THR A 98 -11.67 2.27 -20.42
C THR A 98 -11.62 0.85 -21.00
N VAL A 99 -11.12 -0.13 -20.24
CA VAL A 99 -10.98 -1.52 -20.72
C VAL A 99 -12.34 -2.21 -20.88
N CYS A 100 -13.23 -2.06 -19.90
CA CYS A 100 -14.56 -2.68 -19.96
C CYS A 100 -15.47 -2.04 -21.03
N VAL A 101 -15.32 -0.73 -21.30
CA VAL A 101 -16.09 -0.03 -22.34
C VAL A 101 -15.60 -0.41 -23.75
N ALA A 102 -14.31 -0.67 -23.94
CA ALA A 102 -13.77 -1.14 -25.22
C ALA A 102 -14.28 -2.55 -25.60
N ALA A 103 -14.41 -3.46 -24.63
CA ALA A 103 -14.95 -4.80 -24.87
C ALA A 103 -16.44 -4.80 -25.30
N LYS A 104 -17.20 -3.76 -24.94
CA LYS A 104 -18.63 -3.63 -25.29
C LYS A 104 -18.89 -3.03 -26.67
N ARG A 105 -17.86 -2.47 -27.33
CA ARG A 105 -18.00 -1.81 -28.65
C ARG A 105 -17.72 -2.72 -29.85
N LYS A 106 -17.35 -3.98 -29.65
CA LYS A 106 -17.12 -4.97 -30.74
C LYS A 106 -18.28 -5.96 -30.94
N ARG A 107 -19.50 -5.60 -30.53
CA ARG A 107 -20.70 -6.47 -30.70
C ARG A 107 -21.87 -5.80 -31.43
N VAL A 108 -21.60 -4.74 -32.18
CA VAL A 108 -22.52 -4.14 -33.15
C VAL A 108 -21.68 -3.81 -34.37
N MET A 109 -22.12 -4.23 -35.56
CA MET A 109 -21.40 -4.26 -36.85
C MET A 109 -20.59 -5.54 -37.09
N ALA A 110 -21.31 -6.61 -37.41
CA ALA A 110 -20.89 -7.48 -38.52
C ALA A 110 -22.06 -7.49 -39.53
N PRO A 111 -21.82 -7.19 -40.82
CA PRO A 111 -22.82 -7.28 -41.89
C PRO A 111 -23.22 -8.72 -42.22
#